data_AF-A0ABD0NJP3-F1
#
_entry.id   AF-A0ABD0NJP3-F1
#
_cell.length_a   1.000
_cell.length_b   1.000
_cell.length_c   1.000
_cell.angle_alpha   90.00
_cell.angle_beta   90.00
_cell.angle_gamma   90.00
#
_symmetry.space_group_name_H-M   'P 1'
#
loop_
_entity.id
_entity.type
_entity.pdbx_description
1 polymer ?
#
loop_
_entity_poly.entity_id
_entity_poly.type
_entity_poly.pdbx_seq_one_letter_code
_entity_poly.pdbx_strand_id
1 'polypeptide(L)'
;ENKHILALQFSWKNGIKPKGSIFIGVSPEFEFALYTLCFLTSPNERVKVSFNIYEVEIVCHHYNQKHIGTTYPVLVKYLDV
;
A
#
# COMPACT_ATOMS: atom_id res chain seq x y z
N GLU A 1 -16.77 11.80 4.76
CA GLU A 1 -15.72 11.81 3.72
C GLU A 1 -15.64 10.46 3.03
N ASN A 2 -15.23 10.43 1.76
CA ASN A 2 -15.05 9.18 1.04
C ASN A 2 -13.72 8.52 1.47
N LYS A 3 -13.78 7.25 1.87
CA LYS A 3 -12.58 6.48 2.20
C LYS A 3 -11.88 6.03 0.92
N HIS A 4 -10.61 6.39 0.78
CA HIS A 4 -9.76 6.09 -0.37
C HIS A 4 -8.82 4.91 -0.14
N ILE A 5 -8.89 4.27 1.04
CA ILE A 5 -8.16 3.04 1.37
C ILE A 5 -9.13 2.05 2.02
N LEU A 6 -9.21 0.84 1.48
CA LEU A 6 -10.04 -0.25 2.01
C LEU A 6 -9.22 -1.53 2.16
N ALA A 7 -9.55 -2.32 3.18
CA ALA A 7 -9.08 -3.70 3.30
C ALA A 7 -10.18 -4.65 2.81
N LEU A 8 -9.94 -5.32 1.68
CA LEU A 8 -10.92 -6.17 1.01
C LEU A 8 -10.42 -7.59 0.79
N GLN A 9 -11.35 -8.51 0.60
CA GLN A 9 -11.10 -9.91 0.26
C GLN A 9 -11.94 -10.26 -0.97
N PHE A 10 -11.35 -11.00 -1.92
CA PHE A 10 -12.04 -11.39 -3.14
C PHE A 10 -11.56 -12.75 -3.63
N SER A 11 -12.37 -13.39 -4.48
CA SER A 11 -12.01 -14.62 -5.17
C SER A 11 -11.31 -14.29 -6.48
N TRP A 12 -10.22 -15.00 -6.76
CA TRP A 12 -9.49 -14.91 -8.02
C TRP A 12 -9.44 -16.29 -8.67
N LYS A 13 -10.11 -16.43 -9.82
CA LYS A 13 -10.35 -17.74 -10.47
C LYS A 13 -11.01 -18.69 -9.46
N ASN A 14 -10.40 -19.86 -9.21
CA ASN A 14 -10.94 -20.90 -8.32
C ASN A 14 -10.38 -20.81 -6.89
N GLY A 15 -9.77 -19.69 -6.49
CA GLY A 15 -9.17 -19.51 -5.17
C GLY A 15 -9.65 -18.24 -4.46
N ILE A 16 -9.72 -18.29 -3.13
CA ILE A 16 -10.00 -17.11 -2.30
C ILE A 16 -8.66 -16.43 -1.99
N LYS A 17 -8.49 -15.18 -2.43
CA LYS A 17 -7.29 -14.40 -2.11
C LYS A 17 -7.37 -13.93 -0.64
N PRO A 18 -6.26 -13.96 0.13
CA PRO A 18 -6.24 -13.36 1.46
C PRO A 18 -6.63 -11.89 1.45
N LYS A 19 -7.18 -11.40 2.56
CA LYS A 19 -7.54 -9.99 2.74
C LYS A 19 -6.30 -9.11 2.56
N GLY A 20 -6.42 -8.07 1.74
CA GLY A 20 -5.36 -7.10 1.46
C GLY A 20 -5.93 -5.68 1.44
N SER A 21 -5.06 -4.67 1.61
CA SER A 21 -5.49 -3.28 1.49
C SER A 21 -5.18 -2.73 0.11
N ILE A 22 -6.03 -1.83 -0.38
CA ILE A 22 -5.89 -1.17 -1.68
C ILE A 22 -6.23 0.31 -1.58
N PHE A 23 -5.66 1.10 -2.49
CA PHE A 23 -6.15 2.44 -2.78
C PHE A 23 -7.36 2.39 -3.72
N ILE A 24 -8.29 3.33 -3.57
CA ILE A 24 -9.50 3.43 -4.40
C ILE A 24 -9.73 4.88 -4.82
N GLY A 25 -9.89 5.09 -6.13
CA GLY A 25 -10.14 6.41 -6.70
C GLY A 25 -8.94 7.36 -6.66
N VAL A 26 -7.74 6.84 -6.34
CA VAL A 26 -6.48 7.57 -6.50
C VAL A 26 -6.02 7.50 -7.96
N SER A 27 -5.15 8.42 -8.37
CA SER A 27 -4.55 8.36 -9.68
C SER A 27 -3.36 7.40 -9.73
N PRO A 28 -3.04 6.80 -10.90
CA PRO A 28 -1.87 5.92 -11.03
C PRO A 28 -0.56 6.58 -10.62
N GLU A 29 -0.38 7.87 -10.91
CA GLU A 29 0.81 8.63 -10.54
C GLU A 29 0.96 8.83 -9.03
N PHE A 30 -0.14 8.86 -8.27
CA PHE A 30 -0.08 8.90 -6.81
C PHE A 30 0.56 7.63 -6.24
N GLU A 31 0.07 6.45 -6.65
CA GLU A 31 0.63 5.17 -6.22
C GLU A 31 2.09 5.03 -6.68
N PHE A 32 2.37 5.37 -7.94
CA PHE A 32 3.71 5.28 -8.50
C PHE A 32 4.71 6.17 -7.74
N ALA A 33 4.34 7.41 -7.44
CA ALA A 33 5.18 8.34 -6.68
C ALA A 33 5.43 7.85 -5.25
N LEU A 34 4.38 7.41 -4.55
CA LEU A 34 4.48 6.91 -3.17
C LEU A 34 5.35 5.66 -3.09
N TYR A 35 5.15 4.69 -3.97
CA TYR A 35 5.94 3.45 -3.99
C TYR A 35 7.39 3.71 -4.37
N THR A 36 7.65 4.60 -5.34
CA THR A 36 9.01 5.00 -5.71
C THR A 36 9.74 5.66 -4.54
N LEU A 37 9.06 6.57 -3.83
CA LEU A 37 9.63 7.23 -2.65
C LEU A 37 9.94 6.23 -1.54
N CYS A 38 9.01 5.30 -1.25
CA CYS A 38 9.23 4.28 -0.22
C CYS A 38 10.40 3.34 -0.59
N PHE A 39 10.50 2.95 -1.86
CA PHE A 39 11.61 2.13 -2.37
C PHE A 39 12.97 2.82 -2.23
N LEU A 40 13.05 4.12 -2.52
CA LEU A 40 14.32 4.86 -2.47
C LEU A 40 14.72 5.27 -1.05
N THR A 41 13.77 5.49 -0.16
CA THR A 41 14.04 6.06 1.18
C THR A 41 14.29 5.02 2.27
N SER A 42 13.87 3.76 2.08
CA SER A 42 13.97 2.75 3.13
C SER A 42 14.76 1.52 2.67
N PRO A 43 15.79 1.08 3.42
CA PRO A 43 16.37 -0.25 3.24
C PRO A 43 15.48 -1.36 3.79
N ASN A 44 14.49 -1.01 4.62
CA ASN A 44 13.53 -1.95 5.19
C ASN A 44 12.30 -2.09 4.26
N GLU A 45 11.74 -3.30 4.20
CA GLU A 45 10.58 -3.60 3.36
C GLU A 45 9.28 -2.91 3.81
N ARG A 46 9.24 -2.25 4.97
CA ARG A 46 8.04 -1.60 5.51
C ARG A 46 8.29 -0.15 5.87
N VAL A 47 7.54 0.75 5.24
CA VAL A 47 7.61 2.19 5.48
C VAL A 47 6.28 2.66 6.06
N LYS A 48 6.32 3.19 7.28
CA LYS A 48 5.14 3.81 7.90
C LYS A 48 4.96 5.22 7.36
N VAL A 49 3.76 5.49 6.86
CA VAL A 49 3.37 6.80 6.34
C VAL A 49 2.02 7.17 6.93
N SER A 50 1.89 8.45 7.29
CA SER A 50 0.63 9.01 7.74
C SER A 50 0.28 10.15 6.81
N PHE A 51 -0.92 10.10 6.23
CA PHE A 51 -1.43 11.17 5.38
C PHE A 51 -2.95 11.20 5.45
N ASN A 52 -3.51 12.41 5.50
CA ASN A 52 -4.93 12.62 5.72
C ASN A 52 -5.41 11.82 6.96
N ILE A 53 -6.55 11.14 6.88
CA ILE A 53 -7.14 10.32 7.94
C ILE A 53 -6.54 8.91 8.08
N TYR A 54 -5.40 8.58 7.45
CA TYR A 54 -4.88 7.21 7.38
C TYR A 54 -3.49 7.08 8.03
N GLU A 55 -3.34 6.02 8.83
CA GLU A 55 -2.02 5.43 9.14
C GLU A 55 -1.84 4.17 8.29
N VAL A 56 -0.79 4.15 7.49
CA VAL A 56 -0.56 3.12 6.46
C VAL A 56 0.88 2.63 6.53
N GLU A 57 1.06 1.33 6.40
CA GLU A 57 2.37 0.75 6.07
C GLU A 57 2.43 0.48 4.58
N ILE A 58 3.41 1.03 3.89
CA ILE A 58 3.75 0.64 2.52
C ILE A 58 4.74 -0.51 2.63
N VAL A 59 4.31 -1.70 2.22
CA VAL A 59 5.18 -2.86 2.08
C VAL A 59 5.78 -2.81 0.70
N CYS A 60 7.10 -2.73 0.62
CA CYS A 60 7.89 -2.66 -0.61
C CYS A 60 8.92 -3.79 -0.60
N HIS A 61 8.76 -4.77 -1.48
CA HIS A 61 9.75 -5.83 -1.64
C HIS A 61 10.88 -5.36 -2.57
N HIS A 62 12.13 -5.71 -2.25
CA HIS A 62 13.30 -5.32 -3.04
C HIS A 62 13.87 -6.53 -3.76
N TYR A 63 14.14 -6.39 -5.05
CA TYR A 63 14.87 -7.41 -5.83
C TYR A 63 16.29 -6.92 -6.14
N ASN A 64 17.28 -7.64 -5.59
CA ASN A 64 18.70 -7.29 -5.65
C ASN A 64 19.00 -5.83 -5.21
N GLN A 65 18.18 -5.27 -4.32
CA GLN A 65 18.22 -3.87 -3.84
C GLN A 65 18.08 -2.77 -4.91
N LYS A 66 18.13 -3.11 -6.20
CA LYS A 66 18.11 -2.16 -7.33
C LYS A 66 16.76 -2.08 -8.03
N HIS A 67 15.92 -3.10 -7.87
CA HIS A 67 14.63 -3.18 -8.54
C HIS A 67 13.52 -3.26 -7.51
N ILE A 68 12.43 -2.56 -7.79
CA ILE A 68 11.20 -2.64 -7.02
C ILE A 68 10.51 -3.98 -7.32
N GLY A 69 10.13 -4.68 -6.25
CA GLY A 69 9.33 -5.90 -6.30
C GLY A 69 7.84 -5.59 -6.15
N THR A 70 7.10 -6.52 -5.57
CA THR A 70 5.68 -6.27 -5.24
C THR A 70 5.59 -5.20 -4.15
N THR A 71 4.75 -4.19 -4.36
CA THR A 71 4.55 -3.09 -3.40
C THR A 71 3.05 -2.85 -3.22
N TYR A 72 2.61 -2.71 -1.97
CA TYR A 72 1.20 -2.55 -1.63
C TYR A 72 1.00 -1.85 -0.29
N PRO A 73 -0.14 -1.18 -0.07
CA PRO A 73 -0.47 -0.59 1.21
C PRO A 73 -1.02 -1.65 2.17
N VAL A 74 -0.80 -1.42 3.46
CA VAL A 74 -1.44 -2.10 4.58
C VAL A 74 -2.05 -1.02 5.45
N LEU A 75 -3.38 -0.94 5.46
CA LEU A 75 -4.10 -0.01 6.32
C LEU A 75 -3.90 -0.44 7.78
N VAL A 76 -3.26 0.41 8.58
CA VAL A 76 -3.05 0.17 10.01
C VAL A 76 -4.28 0.62 10.78
N LYS A 77 -4.70 1.89 10.60
CA LYS A 77 -5.93 2.44 11.16
C LYS A 77 -6.36 3.71 10.44
N TYR A 78 -7.61 4.10 10.65
CA TYR A 78 -8.08 5.45 10.39
C TYR A 78 -7.79 6.30 11.63
N LEU A 79 -7.25 7.52 11.44
CA LEU A 79 -6.82 8.41 12.53
C LEU A 79 -7.99 9.13 13.21
N ASP A 80 -9.10 9.36 12.48
CA ASP A 80 -10.26 10.13 12.94
C ASP A 80 -11.50 9.26 13.19
N VAL A 81 -11.33 8.08 13.80
CA VAL A 81 -12.42 7.20 14.26
C VAL A 81 -12.35 6.99 15.76
#